data_AF-A0A945SF18-F1
#
_entry.id   AF-A0A945SF18-F1
#
_cell.length_a   1.000
_cell.length_b   1.000
_cell.length_c   1.000
_cell.angle_alpha   90.00
_cell.angle_beta   90.00
_cell.angle_gamma   90.00
#
_symmetry.space_group_name_H-M   'P 1'
#
loop_
_entity.id
_entity.type
_entity.pdbx_description
1 polymer ?
#
loop_
_entity_poly.entity_id
_entity_poly.type
_entity_poly.pdbx_seq_one_letter_code
_entity_poly.pdbx_strand_id
1 'polypeptide(L)'
;EQKLSAENIQNLSFDPSKEVHIKVTRVTEYGERYKLFVINKGKFENKFNLEEYGATLVDQNDQLIVDKLNWKGEAKKSGIQMGDIISNLKIENPERPNKAIVYPFALIFLLIFGYMNSKSGKESPN
;
A
#
# COMPACT_ATOMS: atom_id res chain seq x y z
N GLU A 1 -9.97 -1.44 -9.17
CA GLU A 1 -8.52 -1.20 -8.93
C GLU A 1 -8.16 0.11 -9.61
N GLN A 2 -7.40 0.99 -8.94
CA GLN A 2 -6.99 2.26 -9.55
C GLN A 2 -5.96 1.94 -10.64
N LYS A 3 -6.21 2.37 -11.87
CA LYS A 3 -5.30 2.12 -13.00
C LYS A 3 -3.99 2.86 -12.71
N LEU A 4 -2.89 2.11 -12.55
CA LEU A 4 -1.55 2.66 -12.38
C LEU A 4 -1.13 3.27 -13.72
N SER A 5 -1.13 4.60 -13.80
CA SER A 5 -0.55 5.35 -14.90
C SER A 5 0.15 6.56 -14.31
N ALA A 6 1.26 6.97 -14.88
CA ALA A 6 2.09 8.06 -14.38
C ALA A 6 1.25 9.32 -14.14
N GLU A 7 0.43 9.71 -15.11
CA GLU A 7 -0.42 10.90 -15.03
C GLU A 7 -1.39 10.86 -13.83
N ASN A 8 -2.10 9.75 -13.65
CA ASN A 8 -3.05 9.59 -12.54
C ASN A 8 -2.35 9.63 -11.16
N ILE A 9 -1.16 9.05 -11.04
CA ILE A 9 -0.45 8.99 -9.74
C ILE A 9 0.24 10.32 -9.44
N GLN A 10 0.76 10.98 -10.45
CA GLN A 10 1.47 12.24 -10.29
C GLN A 10 0.49 13.39 -9.96
N ASN A 11 -0.73 13.32 -10.50
CA ASN A 11 -1.83 14.22 -10.15
C ASN A 11 -2.53 13.87 -8.83
N LEU A 12 -2.15 12.76 -8.17
CA LEU A 12 -2.76 12.34 -6.91
C LEU A 12 -2.24 13.20 -5.75
N SER A 13 -3.17 13.78 -5.00
CA SER A 13 -2.86 14.52 -3.77
C SER A 13 -2.99 13.61 -2.56
N PHE A 14 -1.91 13.52 -1.78
CA PHE A 14 -1.81 12.76 -0.54
C PHE A 14 -2.16 13.63 0.66
N ASP A 15 -2.95 13.05 1.56
CA ASP A 15 -3.31 13.67 2.83
C ASP A 15 -2.21 13.39 3.86
N PRO A 16 -1.62 14.43 4.50
CA PRO A 16 -0.55 14.24 5.48
C PRO A 16 -1.00 13.46 6.72
N SER A 17 -2.30 13.36 7.00
CA SER A 17 -2.82 12.57 8.12
C SER A 17 -2.77 11.05 7.89
N LYS A 18 -2.50 10.61 6.65
CA LYS A 18 -2.55 9.21 6.24
C LYS A 18 -1.17 8.70 5.84
N GLU A 19 -0.92 7.42 6.08
CA GLU A 19 0.29 6.76 5.58
C GLU A 19 0.17 6.42 4.09
N VAL A 20 1.28 6.54 3.37
CA VAL A 20 1.37 6.17 1.95
C VAL A 20 2.43 5.10 1.77
N HIS A 21 2.05 3.98 1.17
CA HIS A 21 2.89 2.82 0.91
C HIS A 21 3.21 2.75 -0.57
N ILE A 22 4.50 2.74 -0.90
CA ILE A 22 5.00 2.64 -2.27
C ILE A 22 5.78 1.33 -2.36
N LYS A 23 5.25 0.37 -3.12
CA LYS A 23 5.94 -0.87 -3.44
C LYS A 23 6.75 -0.68 -4.71
N VAL A 24 8.02 -1.03 -4.61
CA VAL A 24 9.00 -0.85 -5.66
C VAL A 24 9.68 -2.18 -5.96
N THR A 25 9.91 -2.43 -7.25
CA THR A 25 10.83 -3.45 -7.75
C THR A 25 12.05 -2.74 -8.32
N ARG A 26 13.23 -3.10 -7.82
CA ARG A 26 14.51 -2.63 -8.34
C ARG A 26 15.19 -3.75 -9.11
N VAL A 27 15.52 -3.49 -10.37
CA VAL A 27 16.32 -4.40 -11.18
C VAL A 27 17.79 -4.19 -10.84
N THR A 28 18.50 -5.26 -10.48
CA THR A 28 19.93 -5.26 -10.19
C THR A 28 20.64 -6.34 -11.00
N GLU A 29 21.97 -6.34 -11.03
CA GLU A 29 22.77 -7.37 -11.71
C GLU A 29 22.49 -8.79 -11.18
N TYR A 30 22.05 -8.90 -9.92
CA TYR A 30 21.70 -10.15 -9.27
C TYR A 30 20.21 -10.52 -9.41
N GLY A 31 19.44 -9.73 -10.17
CA GLY A 31 18.00 -9.91 -10.37
C GLY A 31 17.14 -8.85 -9.67
N GLU A 32 15.84 -9.12 -9.60
CA GLU A 32 14.84 -8.20 -9.05
C GLU A 32 14.83 -8.21 -7.52
N ARG A 33 14.73 -7.02 -6.91
CA ARG A 33 14.62 -6.85 -5.46
C ARG A 33 13.41 -5.99 -5.12
N TYR A 34 12.52 -6.53 -4.29
CA TYR A 34 11.34 -5.81 -3.82
C TYR A 34 11.66 -4.97 -2.60
N LYS A 35 11.14 -3.73 -2.57
CA LYS A 35 11.26 -2.83 -1.43
C LYS A 35 9.95 -2.09 -1.19
N LEU A 36 9.58 -1.95 0.08
CA LEU A 36 8.44 -1.14 0.51
C LEU A 36 8.97 0.17 1.10
N PHE A 37 8.50 1.29 0.58
CA PHE A 37 8.71 2.60 1.15
C PHE A 37 7.43 3.08 1.82
N VAL A 38 7.56 3.68 2.99
CA VAL A 38 6.44 4.21 3.77
C VAL A 38 6.67 5.69 4.00
N ILE A 39 5.70 6.50 3.61
CA ILE A 39 5.62 7.90 3.98
C ILE A 39 4.71 7.94 5.21
N ASN A 40 5.32 8.19 6.37
CA ASN A 40 4.60 8.23 7.63
C ASN A 40 3.64 9.42 7.68
N LYS A 41 2.53 9.26 8.40
CA LYS A 41 1.63 10.37 8.73
C LYS A 41 2.37 11.49 9.47
N GLY A 42 2.00 12.74 9.19
CA GLY A 42 2.62 13.93 9.75
C GLY A 42 4.03 14.23 9.25
N LYS A 43 4.54 13.48 8.26
CA LYS A 43 5.84 13.76 7.64
C LYS A 43 5.86 15.07 6.84
N PHE A 44 4.71 15.43 6.28
CA PHE A 44 4.45 16.70 5.60
C PHE A 44 3.38 17.47 6.36
N GLU A 45 3.46 18.79 6.38
CA GLU A 45 2.45 19.64 7.04
C GLU A 45 1.20 19.79 6.16
N ASN A 46 1.39 19.95 4.86
CA ASN A 46 0.33 20.17 3.89
C ASN A 46 0.09 18.94 3.02
N LYS A 47 -1.03 18.95 2.29
CA LYS A 47 -1.26 17.99 1.21
C LYS A 47 -0.13 18.09 0.20
N PHE A 48 0.36 16.93 -0.23
CA PHE A 48 1.50 16.84 -1.11
C PHE A 48 1.25 15.86 -2.24
N ASN A 49 2.02 15.94 -3.33
CA ASN A 49 2.01 14.97 -4.41
C ASN A 49 3.37 14.25 -4.51
N LEU A 50 3.53 13.38 -5.50
CA LEU A 50 4.77 12.63 -5.64
C LEU A 50 5.95 13.50 -6.12
N GLU A 51 5.66 14.57 -6.86
CA GLU A 51 6.68 15.54 -7.31
C GLU A 51 7.25 16.33 -6.13
N GLU A 52 6.40 16.77 -5.20
CA GLU A 52 6.78 17.42 -3.94
C GLU A 52 7.52 16.46 -3.01
N TYR A 53 7.14 15.17 -3.01
CA TYR A 53 7.93 14.13 -2.35
C TYR A 53 9.33 13.99 -2.99
N GLY A 54 9.48 14.41 -4.24
CA GLY A 54 10.75 14.52 -4.96
C GLY A 54 10.96 13.47 -6.04
N ALA A 55 9.90 12.82 -6.53
CA ALA A 55 9.98 11.81 -7.60
C ALA A 55 8.99 12.09 -8.72
N THR A 56 9.45 11.95 -9.96
CA THR A 56 8.66 12.06 -11.19
C THR A 56 8.57 10.68 -11.82
N LEU A 57 7.39 10.30 -12.30
CA LEU A 57 7.16 8.99 -12.90
C LEU A 57 6.93 9.10 -14.40
N VAL A 58 7.21 8.01 -15.10
CA VAL A 58 6.91 7.83 -16.52
C VAL A 58 6.38 6.43 -16.76
N ASP A 59 5.43 6.29 -17.68
CA ASP A 59 5.00 4.99 -18.18
C ASP A 59 5.94 4.57 -19.33
N GLN A 60 6.65 3.47 -19.13
CA GLN A 60 7.54 2.87 -20.12
C GLN A 60 7.27 1.36 -20.20
N ASN A 61 7.03 0.83 -21.40
CA ASN A 61 6.77 -0.60 -21.63
C ASN A 61 5.67 -1.18 -20.70
N ASP A 62 4.57 -0.44 -20.54
CA ASP A 62 3.46 -0.78 -19.62
C ASP A 62 3.86 -0.89 -18.13
N GLN A 63 5.04 -0.37 -17.77
CA GLN A 63 5.54 -0.27 -16.41
C GLN A 63 5.68 1.18 -15.99
N LEU A 64 5.37 1.43 -14.71
CA LEU A 64 5.50 2.74 -14.11
C LEU A 64 6.89 2.87 -13.47
N ILE A 65 7.73 3.77 -13.98
CA ILE A 65 9.14 3.86 -13.62
C ILE A 65 9.44 5.25 -13.05
N VAL A 66 10.35 5.32 -12.08
CA VAL A 66 10.91 6.59 -11.59
C VAL A 66 11.88 7.18 -12.61
N ASP A 67 11.45 8.25 -13.29
CA ASP A 67 12.24 8.97 -14.31
C ASP A 67 13.23 9.95 -13.67
N LYS A 68 12.73 10.85 -12.83
CA LYS A 68 13.53 11.89 -12.18
C LYS A 68 13.37 11.83 -10.68
N LEU A 69 14.46 12.16 -9.99
CA LEU A 69 14.52 12.17 -8.54
C LEU A 69 15.27 13.42 -8.08
N ASN A 70 14.60 14.25 -7.28
CA ASN A 70 15.22 15.43 -6.70
C ASN A 70 16.23 15.00 -5.63
N TRP A 71 17.50 15.36 -5.81
CA TRP A 71 18.58 14.99 -4.88
C TRP A 71 18.33 15.45 -3.43
N LYS A 72 17.68 16.60 -3.24
CA LYS A 72 17.31 17.13 -1.92
C LYS A 72 15.93 16.67 -1.43
N GLY A 73 15.16 15.98 -2.28
CA GLY A 73 13.81 15.51 -1.99
C GLY A 73 13.77 14.34 -1.00
N GLU A 74 12.64 14.17 -0.33
CA GLU A 74 12.45 13.10 0.66
C GLU A 74 12.47 11.70 0.01
N ALA A 75 12.04 11.59 -1.25
CA ALA A 75 12.13 10.37 -2.04
C ALA A 75 13.57 9.83 -2.15
N LYS A 76 14.55 10.72 -2.41
CA LYS A 76 15.96 10.32 -2.46
C LYS A 76 16.47 9.91 -1.08
N LYS A 77 16.12 10.69 -0.05
CA LYS A 77 16.54 10.41 1.34
C LYS A 77 15.97 9.10 1.88
N SER A 78 14.77 8.70 1.46
CA SER A 78 14.17 7.41 1.83
C SER A 78 14.84 6.22 1.13
N GLY A 79 15.58 6.48 0.04
CA GLY A 79 16.37 5.50 -0.70
C GLY A 79 15.73 4.97 -1.98
N ILE A 80 14.73 5.69 -2.52
CA ILE A 80 14.24 5.48 -3.89
C ILE A 80 15.37 5.85 -4.86
N GLN A 81 15.45 5.12 -5.97
CA GLN A 81 16.43 5.33 -7.03
C GLN A 81 15.72 5.56 -8.37
N MET A 82 16.43 6.22 -9.28
CA MET A 82 15.98 6.34 -10.66
C MET A 82 15.99 4.96 -11.32
N GLY A 83 14.99 4.65 -12.14
CA GLY A 83 14.80 3.32 -12.72
C GLY A 83 14.09 2.32 -11.82
N ASP A 84 13.71 2.71 -10.59
CA ASP A 84 12.85 1.90 -9.74
C ASP A 84 11.46 1.75 -10.38
N ILE A 85 10.94 0.52 -10.44
CA ILE A 85 9.61 0.22 -10.99
C ILE A 85 8.59 0.26 -9.86
N ILE A 86 7.57 1.09 -9.96
CA ILE A 86 6.49 1.18 -8.98
C ILE A 86 5.43 0.14 -9.30
N SER A 87 5.43 -0.96 -8.55
CA SER A 87 4.47 -2.04 -8.74
C SER A 87 3.11 -1.73 -8.10
N ASN A 88 3.08 -0.94 -7.02
CA ASN A 88 1.84 -0.61 -6.34
C ASN A 88 1.99 0.64 -5.47
N LEU A 89 0.94 1.47 -5.45
CA LEU A 89 0.81 2.58 -4.52
C LEU A 89 -0.48 2.40 -3.73
N LYS A 90 -0.38 2.47 -2.41
CA LYS A 90 -1.53 2.34 -1.51
C LYS A 90 -1.52 3.42 -0.44
N ILE A 91 -2.64 4.12 -0.31
CA ILE A 91 -2.88 5.06 0.78
C ILE A 91 -3.60 4.31 1.90
N GLU A 92 -3.31 4.69 3.15
CA GLU A 92 -4.03 4.19 4.32
C GLU A 92 -5.53 4.48 4.20
N ASN A 93 -6.35 3.47 4.49
CA ASN A 93 -7.79 3.64 4.54
C ASN A 93 -8.24 3.95 5.97
N PRO A 94 -8.71 5.18 6.27
CA PRO A 94 -9.16 5.56 7.61
C PRO A 94 -10.43 4.82 8.03
N GLU A 95 -11.25 4.35 7.09
CA GLU A 95 -12.51 3.64 7.40
C GLU A 95 -12.29 2.15 7.75
N ARG A 96 -11.04 1.70 7.88
CA ARG A 96 -10.74 0.31 8.24
C ARG A 96 -11.20 0.03 9.68
N PRO A 97 -12.09 -0.97 9.90
CA PRO A 97 -12.50 -1.34 11.25
C PRO A 97 -11.32 -1.75 12.13
N ASN A 98 -11.36 -1.36 13.41
CA ASN A 98 -10.29 -1.65 14.34
C ASN A 98 -10.15 -3.17 14.57
N LYS A 99 -8.97 -3.70 14.26
CA LYS A 99 -8.66 -5.14 14.43
C LYS A 99 -8.90 -5.64 15.85
N ALA A 100 -8.70 -4.79 16.85
CA ALA A 100 -8.95 -5.13 18.26
C ALA A 100 -10.43 -5.43 18.55
N ILE A 101 -11.36 -4.87 17.77
CA ILE A 101 -12.80 -5.15 17.88
C ILE A 101 -13.18 -6.31 16.96
N VAL A 102 -12.64 -6.31 15.74
CA VAL A 102 -12.98 -7.31 14.71
C VAL A 102 -12.56 -8.72 15.13
N TYR A 103 -11.38 -8.91 15.73
CA TYR A 103 -10.89 -10.25 16.05
C TYR A 103 -11.70 -10.95 17.15
N PRO A 104 -12.01 -10.33 18.31
CA PRO A 104 -12.88 -10.94 19.30
C PRO A 104 -14.26 -11.25 18.73
N PHE A 105 -14.83 -10.34 17.94
CA PHE A 105 -16.12 -10.55 17.28
C PHE A 105 -16.10 -11.77 16.35
N ALA A 106 -15.10 -11.86 15.47
CA ALA A 106 -14.93 -13.00 14.57
C ALA A 106 -14.73 -14.33 15.32
N LEU A 107 -13.98 -14.32 16.43
CA LEU A 107 -13.79 -15.49 17.28
C LEU A 107 -15.10 -15.97 17.91
N ILE A 108 -15.94 -15.05 18.41
CA ILE A 108 -17.27 -15.38 18.94
C ILE A 108 -18.14 -16.03 17.86
N PHE A 109 -18.17 -15.46 16.66
CA PHE A 109 -18.90 -16.05 15.53
C PHE A 109 -18.39 -17.45 15.17
N LEU A 110 -17.06 -17.63 15.14
CA LEU A 110 -16.45 -18.93 14.89
C LEU A 110 -16.89 -19.97 15.94
N LEU A 111 -16.93 -19.60 17.22
CA LEU A 111 -17.38 -20.49 18.29
C LEU A 111 -18.87 -20.83 18.17
N ILE A 112 -19.73 -19.84 17.86
CA ILE A 112 -21.17 -20.06 17.66
C ILE A 112 -21.39 -21.01 16.49
N PHE A 113 -20.83 -20.73 15.32
CA PHE A 113 -20.99 -21.57 14.14
C PHE A 113 -20.34 -22.95 14.32
N GLY A 114 -19.17 -23.01 14.96
CA GLY A 114 -18.51 -24.26 15.28
C GLY A 114 -19.35 -25.14 16.21
N TYR A 115 -19.97 -24.53 17.24
CA TYR A 115 -20.89 -25.25 18.14
C TYR A 115 -22.16 -25.72 17.41
N MET A 116 -22.80 -24.86 16.63
CA MET A 116 -23.99 -25.21 15.85
C MET A 116 -23.71 -26.35 14.85
N ASN A 117 -22.55 -26.33 14.20
CA ASN A 117 -22.14 -27.36 13.26
C ASN A 117 -21.86 -28.71 13.97
N SER A 118 -21.17 -28.66 15.11
CA SER A 118 -20.91 -29.86 15.95
C SER A 118 -22.20 -30.49 16.49
N LYS A 119 -23.20 -29.68 16.86
CA LYS A 119 -24.50 -30.17 17.32
C LYS A 119 -25.32 -30.79 16.18
N SER A 120 -25.34 -30.17 15.00
CA SER A 120 -26.11 -30.65 13.85
C SER A 120 -25.58 -31.98 13.28
N GLY A 121 -24.28 -32.27 13.43
CA GLY A 121 -23.69 -33.57 13.05
C GLY A 121 -24.02 -34.73 14.01
N LYS A 122 -24.61 -34.45 15.18
CA LYS A 122 -25.04 -35.47 16.15
C LYS A 122 -26.51 -35.86 16.01
N GLU A 123 -27.29 -35.14 15.22
CA GLU A 123 -28.65 -35.50 14.88
C GLU A 123 -28.64 -36.28 13.55
N SER A 124 -28.60 -37.62 13.66
CA SER A 124 -28.90 -38.57 12.57
C SER A 124 -30.05 -39.48 13.02
N PRO A 125 -30.84 -39.98 12.07
CA PRO A 125 -32.30 -40.05 12.16
C PRO A 125 -32.79 -41.22 13.01
N ASN A 126 -33.87 -40.98 13.75
CA ASN A 126 -34.79 -42.06 14.14
C ASN A 126 -35.77 -42.33 12.99
#